data_AF-A0A956MH87-F1
#
_entry.id   AF-A0A956MH87-F1
#
_cell.length_a   1.000
_cell.length_b   1.000
_cell.length_c   1.000
_cell.angle_alpha   90.00
_cell.angle_beta   90.00
_cell.angle_gamma   90.00
#
_symmetry.space_group_name_H-M   'P 1'
#
loop_
_entity.id
_entity.type
_entity.pdbx_description
1 polymer ?
#
loop_
_entity_poly.entity_id
_entity_poly.type
_entity_poly.pdbx_seq_one_letter_code
_entity_poly.pdbx_strand_id
1 'polypeptide(L)'
;MRTRTGLRGLTLVLTPLALACAAEDARLGPTDGRDLPRTDLERVAVGTPAPDFTLAAYEGDPVRLSDLRGRPIVLVFYRGHW
;
A
#
# COMPACT_ATOMS: atom_id res chain seq x y z
N MET A 1 56.58 -37.19 -7.99
CA MET A 1 57.41 -36.06 -7.52
C MET A 1 56.87 -34.78 -8.16
N ARG A 2 56.49 -33.78 -7.34
CA ARG A 2 56.08 -32.37 -7.65
C ARG A 2 54.71 -32.18 -8.35
N THR A 3 53.60 -31.95 -7.63
CA THR A 3 53.04 -30.70 -7.04
C THR A 3 52.78 -29.55 -8.02
N ARG A 4 51.51 -29.14 -8.19
CA ARG A 4 51.01 -27.77 -7.86
C ARG A 4 49.52 -27.57 -8.20
N THR A 5 48.74 -27.58 -7.13
CA THR A 5 47.57 -26.75 -6.81
C THR A 5 47.23 -25.63 -7.81
N GLY A 6 46.06 -25.74 -8.44
CA GLY A 6 45.42 -24.66 -9.20
C GLY A 6 44.15 -24.20 -8.49
N LEU A 7 44.33 -23.19 -7.64
CA LEU A 7 43.41 -22.13 -7.23
C LEU A 7 41.90 -22.40 -7.42
N ARG A 8 41.22 -22.70 -6.30
CA ARG A 8 39.76 -22.64 -6.18
C ARG A 8 39.28 -21.23 -6.52
N GLY A 9 38.65 -21.07 -7.69
CA GLY A 9 37.92 -19.85 -8.04
C GLY A 9 36.74 -19.67 -7.12
N LEU A 10 36.89 -18.78 -6.14
CA LEU A 10 35.80 -18.29 -5.30
C LEU A 10 35.00 -17.27 -6.13
N THR A 11 33.97 -17.75 -6.84
CA THR A 11 33.02 -16.86 -7.53
C THR A 11 32.15 -16.18 -6.48
N LEU A 12 32.48 -14.94 -6.14
CA LEU A 12 31.64 -14.06 -5.33
C LEU A 12 30.40 -13.67 -6.15
N VAL A 13 29.29 -14.38 -5.94
CA VAL A 13 27.98 -13.99 -6.52
C VAL A 13 27.48 -12.79 -5.74
N LEU A 14 27.76 -11.60 -6.26
CA LEU A 14 27.20 -10.35 -5.75
C LEU A 14 25.74 -10.27 -6.22
N THR A 15 24.81 -10.86 -5.47
CA THR A 15 23.38 -10.58 -5.67
C THR A 15 23.16 -9.08 -5.47
N PRO A 16 22.70 -8.33 -6.48
CA PRO A 16 22.27 -6.98 -6.23
C PRO A 16 21.07 -7.08 -5.30
N LEU A 17 21.23 -6.61 -4.06
CA LEU A 17 20.10 -6.24 -3.22
C LEU A 17 19.44 -5.07 -3.95
N ALA A 18 18.57 -5.39 -4.91
CA ALA A 18 17.71 -4.41 -5.52
C ALA A 18 16.93 -3.81 -4.36
N LEU A 19 17.26 -2.57 -4.02
CA LEU A 19 16.38 -1.69 -3.27
C LEU A 19 15.08 -1.69 -4.07
N ALA A 20 14.16 -2.58 -3.71
CA ALA A 20 12.76 -2.43 -4.05
C ALA A 20 12.28 -1.26 -3.21
N CYS A 21 12.69 -0.04 -3.61
CA CYS A 21 11.81 1.10 -3.45
C CYS A 21 10.62 0.75 -4.35
N ALA A 22 9.69 -0.03 -3.81
CA ALA A 22 8.37 -0.10 -4.36
C ALA A 22 7.88 1.34 -4.24
N ALA A 23 7.97 2.09 -5.34
CA ALA A 23 7.07 3.19 -5.54
C ALA A 23 5.68 2.55 -5.47
N GLU A 24 5.12 2.45 -4.26
CA GLU A 24 3.70 2.23 -4.10
C GLU A 24 3.08 3.34 -4.92
N ASP A 25 2.44 2.92 -6.01
CA ASP A 25 1.61 3.72 -6.86
C ASP A 25 1.06 4.89 -6.05
N ALA A 26 1.47 6.12 -6.37
CA ALA A 26 0.96 7.35 -5.75
C ALA A 26 -0.51 7.56 -6.18
N ARG A 27 -1.34 6.57 -5.90
CA ARG A 27 -2.73 6.44 -6.28
C ARG A 27 -3.55 6.92 -5.11
N LEU A 28 -4.13 8.10 -5.32
CA LEU A 28 -4.99 8.73 -4.35
C LEU A 28 -6.31 7.97 -4.22
N GLY A 29 -6.80 7.83 -2.99
CA GLY A 29 -8.09 7.24 -2.68
C GLY A 29 -8.04 5.73 -2.39
N PRO A 30 -9.21 5.07 -2.34
CA PRO A 30 -9.31 3.68 -1.93
C PRO A 30 -8.57 2.69 -2.81
N THR A 31 -8.05 1.64 -2.18
CA THR A 31 -7.40 0.50 -2.84
C THR A 31 -8.42 -0.48 -3.45
N ASP A 32 -9.68 -0.38 -3.04
CA ASP A 32 -10.84 -1.18 -3.45
C ASP A 32 -11.94 -0.33 -4.11
N GLY A 33 -13.06 -0.97 -4.49
CA GLY A 33 -14.27 -0.26 -4.94
C GLY A 33 -14.17 0.52 -6.26
N ARG A 34 -13.12 0.30 -7.07
CA ARG A 34 -12.84 1.11 -8.26
C ARG A 34 -13.80 0.89 -9.43
N ASP A 35 -14.46 -0.27 -9.48
CA ASP A 35 -15.45 -0.60 -10.50
C ASP A 35 -16.85 -0.07 -10.14
N LEU A 36 -17.00 0.56 -8.97
CA LEU A 36 -18.26 1.14 -8.56
C LEU A 36 -18.57 2.40 -9.39
N PRO A 37 -19.85 2.66 -9.70
CA PRO A 37 -20.26 3.89 -10.36
C PRO A 37 -19.85 5.12 -9.55
N ARG A 38 -19.03 6.01 -10.15
CA ARG A 38 -18.53 7.25 -9.53
C ARG A 38 -19.62 8.26 -9.18
N THR A 39 -20.77 8.17 -9.84
CA THR A 39 -21.90 9.13 -9.74
C THR A 39 -23.12 8.54 -9.03
N ASP A 40 -22.94 7.45 -8.29
CA ASP A 40 -23.99 6.91 -7.42
C ASP A 40 -24.04 7.71 -6.12
N LEU A 41 -24.93 8.71 -6.09
CA LEU A 41 -25.12 9.61 -4.95
C LEU A 41 -25.86 8.95 -3.79
N GLU A 42 -26.56 7.83 -4.01
CA GLU A 42 -27.32 7.13 -2.97
C GLU A 42 -26.41 6.24 -2.10
N ARG A 43 -25.18 5.97 -2.55
CA ARG A 43 -24.17 5.20 -1.81
C ARG A 43 -23.84 5.79 -0.43
N VAL A 44 -23.99 7.11 -0.25
CA VAL A 44 -23.72 7.80 1.02
C VAL A 44 -24.95 8.60 1.41
N ALA A 45 -25.66 8.14 2.43
CA ALA A 45 -26.88 8.77 2.92
C ALA A 45 -26.85 8.92 4.45
N VAL A 46 -27.57 9.93 4.95
CA VAL A 46 -27.67 10.17 6.39
C VAL A 46 -28.44 9.03 7.06
N GLY A 47 -27.93 8.55 8.19
CA GLY A 47 -28.55 7.48 8.97
C GLY A 47 -28.27 6.07 8.44
N THR A 48 -27.59 5.92 7.30
CA THR A 48 -27.15 4.62 6.80
C THR A 48 -25.72 4.33 7.24
N PRO A 49 -25.33 3.04 7.35
CA PRO A 49 -23.93 2.69 7.59
C PRO A 49 -23.03 3.23 6.47
N ALA A 50 -21.91 3.83 6.84
CA ALA A 50 -20.90 4.24 5.86
C ALA A 50 -20.38 3.02 5.09
N PRO A 51 -20.26 3.09 3.75
CA PRO A 51 -19.63 2.05 2.95
C PRO A 51 -18.21 1.78 3.44
N ASP A 52 -17.82 0.52 3.49
CA ASP A 52 -16.47 0.15 3.88
C ASP A 52 -15.50 0.36 2.71
N PHE A 53 -14.27 0.74 3.03
CA PHE A 53 -13.20 0.93 2.07
C PHE A 53 -11.84 0.83 2.77
N THR A 54 -10.81 0.56 1.98
CA THR A 54 -9.43 0.45 2.45
C THR A 54 -8.58 1.55 1.81
N LEU A 55 -7.84 2.30 2.62
CA LEU A 55 -6.87 3.31 2.15
C LEU A 55 -5.46 2.84 2.46
N ALA A 56 -4.51 3.18 1.59
CA ALA A 56 -3.10 3.16 1.97
C ALA A 56 -2.88 4.13 3.15
N ALA A 57 -2.09 3.71 4.13
CA ALA A 57 -1.64 4.61 5.19
C ALA A 57 -0.51 5.49 4.67
N TYR A 58 -0.31 6.65 5.32
CA TYR A 58 0.88 7.47 5.06
C TYR A 58 2.16 6.72 5.43
N GLU A 59 2.12 5.97 6.54
CA GLU A 59 3.17 5.07 7.00
C GLU A 59 2.50 3.79 7.55
N GLY A 60 3.09 2.64 7.26
CA GLY A 60 2.65 1.35 7.79
C GLY A 60 1.55 0.66 6.98
N ASP A 61 0.73 -0.14 7.66
CA ASP A 61 -0.26 -1.00 7.01
C ASP A 61 -1.48 -0.22 6.51
N PRO A 62 -2.14 -0.68 5.43
CA PRO A 62 -3.41 -0.11 4.98
C PRO A 62 -4.47 -0.06 6.08
N VAL A 63 -5.28 1.00 6.07
CA VAL A 63 -6.34 1.23 7.05
C VAL A 63 -7.69 0.96 6.41
N ARG A 64 -8.51 0.11 7.04
CA ARG A 64 -9.89 -0.14 6.65
C ARG A 64 -10.86 0.57 7.59
N LEU A 65 -11.87 1.23 7.03
CA LEU A 65 -12.82 2.03 7.82
C LEU A 65 -13.52 1.20 8.91
N SER A 66 -13.89 -0.05 8.62
CA SER A 66 -14.55 -0.94 9.59
C SER A 66 -13.76 -1.16 10.87
N ASP A 67 -12.43 -1.10 10.80
CA ASP A 67 -11.54 -1.43 11.92
C ASP A 67 -11.48 -0.28 12.94
N LEU A 68 -11.94 0.93 12.55
CA LEU A 68 -11.97 2.12 13.39
C LEU A 68 -13.31 2.31 14.14
N ARG A 69 -14.27 1.40 13.95
CA ARG A 69 -15.62 1.49 14.55
C ARG A 69 -15.58 1.40 16.08
N GLY A 70 -16.68 1.81 16.72
CA GLY A 70 -16.82 1.86 18.19
C GLY A 70 -16.66 3.26 18.77
N ARG A 71 -16.40 4.26 17.92
CA ARG A 71 -16.33 5.68 18.27
C ARG A 71 -16.82 6.56 17.10
N PRO A 72 -17.17 7.84 17.33
CA PRO A 72 -17.42 8.77 16.24
C PRO A 72 -16.18 8.93 15.35
N ILE A 73 -16.37 8.93 14.02
CA ILE A 73 -15.32 9.03 13.01
C ILE A 73 -15.66 10.20 12.08
N VAL A 74 -14.65 10.97 11.68
CA VAL A 74 -14.76 12.02 10.66
C VAL A 74 -13.80 11.68 9.52
N LEU A 75 -14.32 11.62 8.30
CA LEU A 75 -13.53 11.44 7.08
C LEU A 75 -13.34 12.79 6.39
N VAL A 76 -12.08 13.22 6.22
CA VAL A 76 -11.74 14.51 5.61
C VAL A 76 -11.05 14.27 4.26
N PHE A 77 -11.63 14.81 3.19
CA PHE A 77 -11.03 14.77 1.85
C PHE A 77 -10.19 16.01 1.61
N TYR A 78 -8.87 15.86 1.67
CA TYR A 78 -7.94 16.97 1.44
C TYR A 78 -7.66 17.22 -0.03
N ARG A 79 -7.52 18.49 -0.39
CA ARG A 79 -7.14 18.94 -1.72
C ARG A 79 -5.84 19.75 -1.64
N GLY A 80 -4.71 19.04 -1.59
CA GLY A 80 -3.41 19.51 -2.11
C GLY A 80 -2.50 20.38 -1.24
N HIS A 81 -2.94 21.05 -0.18
CA HIS A 81 -2.04 21.95 0.59
C HIS A 81 -2.47 22.06 2.05
N TRP A 82 -1.49 22.03 2.97
CA TRP A 82 -1.60 22.39 4.40
C TRP A 82 -0.33 23.12 4.84
#